data_AF-A0A849A375-F1
#
_entry.id   AF-A0A849A375-F1
#
_cell.length_a   1.000
_cell.length_b   1.000
_cell.length_c   1.000
_cell.angle_alpha   90.00
_cell.angle_beta   90.00
_cell.angle_gamma   90.00
#
_symmetry.space_group_name_H-M   'P 1'
#
loop_
_entity.id
_entity.type
_entity.pdbx_description
1 polymer ?
#
loop_
_entity_poly.entity_id
_entity_poly.type
_entity_poly.pdbx_seq_one_letter_code
_entity_poly.pdbx_strand_id
1 'polypeptide(L)'
;MQPNDDEPERRPIGELLRGLEMAPLEEGATPIMAFVVVKYLDADGEATWAFRATSAPNKEELLGELQVQCDLLRRSLVREWEADDGDD
;
A
#
# COMPACT_ATOMS: atom_id res chain seq x y z
N MET A 1 26.97 16.98 13.74
CA MET A 1 26.08 15.94 13.22
C MET A 1 26.39 15.85 11.74
N GLN A 2 27.16 14.85 11.31
CA GLN A 2 27.35 14.59 9.89
C GLN A 2 26.02 14.06 9.33
N PRO A 3 25.59 14.44 8.13
CA PRO A 3 24.48 13.75 7.49
C PRO A 3 24.85 12.27 7.36
N ASN A 4 23.94 11.37 7.72
CA ASN A 4 24.13 9.94 7.49
C ASN A 4 24.07 9.71 5.97
N ASP A 5 25.23 9.45 5.35
CA ASP A 5 25.34 9.11 3.93
C ASP A 5 24.73 7.72 3.59
N ASP A 6 24.18 7.01 4.58
CA ASP A 6 23.58 5.66 4.44
C ASP A 6 22.04 5.67 4.24
N GLU A 7 21.37 6.82 4.26
CA GLU A 7 19.93 6.84 3.96
C GLU A 7 19.70 6.68 2.45
N PRO A 8 18.93 5.65 2.01
CA PRO A 8 18.68 5.44 0.60
C PRO A 8 17.95 6.65 0.02
N GLU A 9 18.44 7.11 -1.13
CA GLU A 9 17.88 8.25 -1.86
C GLU A 9 16.38 8.05 -2.14
N ARG A 10 15.57 9.05 -1.76
CA ARG A 10 14.13 9.04 -2.02
C ARG A 10 13.87 9.45 -3.47
N ARG A 11 13.12 8.62 -4.18
CA ARG A 11 12.68 8.87 -5.57
C ARG A 11 11.16 8.88 -5.66
N PRO A 12 10.56 9.60 -6.64
CA PRO A 12 9.13 9.58 -6.88
C PRO A 12 8.60 8.14 -7.02
N ILE A 13 7.46 7.84 -6.40
CA ILE A 13 6.90 6.47 -6.37
C ILE A 13 6.67 5.90 -7.78
N GLY A 14 6.28 6.73 -8.74
CA GLY A 14 6.07 6.31 -10.13
C GLY A 14 7.34 5.86 -10.87
N GLU A 15 8.53 6.29 -10.41
CA GLU A 15 9.81 5.81 -10.94
C GLU A 15 10.19 4.44 -10.36
N LEU A 16 9.75 4.16 -9.12
CA LEU A 16 10.05 2.93 -8.38
C LEU A 16 9.06 1.80 -8.70
N LEU A 17 7.78 2.13 -8.84
CA LEU A 17 6.68 1.20 -9.09
C LEU A 17 6.09 1.47 -10.47
N ARG A 18 6.80 1.02 -11.51
CA ARG A 18 6.37 1.22 -12.90
C ARG A 18 5.00 0.58 -13.13
N GLY A 19 4.08 1.36 -13.68
CA GLY A 19 2.70 0.92 -13.94
C GLY A 19 1.73 1.13 -12.78
N LEU A 20 2.17 1.71 -11.66
CA LEU A 20 1.24 2.18 -10.63
C LEU A 20 0.50 3.42 -11.14
N GLU A 21 -0.81 3.28 -11.29
CA GLU A 21 -1.75 4.38 -11.58
C GLU A 21 -2.74 4.52 -10.42
N MET A 22 -3.11 5.76 -10.10
CA MET A 22 -4.09 6.05 -9.06
C MET A 22 -5.15 7.00 -9.63
N ALA A 23 -6.41 6.75 -9.29
CA ALA A 23 -7.47 7.71 -9.55
C ALA A 23 -7.20 9.02 -8.79
N PRO A 24 -7.55 10.17 -9.36
CA PRO A 24 -7.40 11.45 -8.66
C PRO A 24 -8.29 11.48 -7.42
N LEU A 25 -7.86 12.24 -6.41
CA LEU A 25 -8.73 12.61 -5.30
C LEU A 25 -9.81 13.60 -5.77
N GLU A 26 -10.84 13.79 -4.94
CA GLU A 26 -11.88 14.79 -5.19
C GLU A 26 -11.30 16.20 -5.37
N GLU A 27 -11.99 17.04 -6.14
CA GLU A 27 -11.53 18.41 -6.41
C GLU A 27 -11.39 19.21 -5.10
N GLY A 28 -10.23 19.85 -4.91
CA GLY A 28 -9.91 20.60 -3.69
C GLY A 28 -9.42 19.76 -2.51
N ALA A 29 -9.38 18.42 -2.63
CA ALA A 29 -8.83 17.57 -1.59
C ALA A 29 -7.30 17.77 -1.45
N THR A 30 -6.81 17.78 -0.21
CA THR A 30 -5.38 17.81 0.09
C THR A 30 -4.95 16.46 0.68
N PRO A 31 -4.04 15.71 0.04
CA PRO A 31 -3.57 14.44 0.59
C PRO A 31 -2.77 14.68 1.88
N ILE A 32 -3.08 13.90 2.92
CA ILE A 32 -2.42 14.01 4.24
C ILE A 32 -1.31 12.95 4.38
N MET A 33 -1.59 11.72 3.95
CA MET A 33 -0.68 10.59 4.05
C MET A 33 -1.02 9.55 2.97
N ALA A 34 -0.02 8.79 2.55
CA ALA A 34 -0.21 7.48 1.96
C ALA A 34 0.81 6.49 2.53
N PHE A 35 0.42 5.22 2.65
CA PHE A 35 1.34 4.11 2.80
C PHE A 35 1.23 3.16 1.61
N VAL A 36 2.30 2.41 1.37
CA VAL A 36 2.35 1.38 0.34
C VAL A 36 3.01 0.13 0.91
N VAL A 37 2.42 -1.01 0.57
CA VAL A 37 3.00 -2.33 0.82
C VAL A 37 3.38 -2.91 -0.54
N VAL A 38 4.68 -3.14 -0.73
CA VAL A 38 5.24 -3.61 -2.00
C VAL A 38 5.70 -5.04 -1.83
N LYS A 39 5.16 -5.96 -2.65
CA LYS A 39 5.72 -7.30 -2.81
C LYS A 39 6.86 -7.23 -3.83
N TYR A 40 8.03 -7.75 -3.47
CA TYR A 40 9.20 -7.76 -4.36
C TYR A 40 9.99 -9.04 -4.17
N LEU A 41 10.89 -9.34 -5.11
CA LEU A 41 11.87 -10.42 -4.95
C LEU A 41 13.13 -9.84 -4.32
N ASP A 42 13.65 -10.49 -3.29
CA ASP A 42 14.93 -10.13 -2.71
C ASP A 42 16.11 -10.62 -3.57
N ALA A 43 17.33 -10.46 -3.05
CA ALA A 43 18.56 -10.84 -3.74
C ALA A 43 18.68 -12.35 -4.02
N ASP A 44 17.96 -13.18 -3.23
CA ASP A 44 17.93 -14.63 -3.38
C ASP A 44 16.79 -15.08 -4.32
N GLY A 45 15.98 -14.13 -4.80
CA GLY A 45 14.83 -14.39 -5.66
C GLY A 45 13.58 -14.79 -4.89
N GLU A 46 13.57 -14.63 -3.56
CA GLU A 46 12.45 -15.00 -2.71
C GLU A 46 11.46 -13.84 -2.56
N ALA A 47 10.17 -14.19 -2.54
CA ALA A 47 9.11 -13.20 -2.43
C ALA A 47 9.02 -12.64 -1.01
N THR A 48 9.23 -11.34 -0.88
CA THR A 48 9.20 -10.60 0.38
C THR A 48 8.36 -9.32 0.24
N TRP A 49 8.22 -8.59 1.36
CA TRP A 49 7.36 -7.41 1.45
C TRP A 49 8.10 -6.23 2.07
N ALA A 50 7.83 -5.04 1.55
CA ALA A 50 8.32 -3.78 2.10
C ALA A 50 7.16 -2.83 2.39
N PHE A 51 7.12 -2.29 3.60
CA PHE A 51 6.23 -1.18 3.97
C PHE A 51 6.95 0.15 3.79
N ARG A 52 6.29 1.14 3.17
CA ARG A 52 6.74 2.53 3.07
C ARG A 52 5.57 3.46 3.32
N ALA A 53 5.83 4.64 3.88
CA ALA A 53 4.83 5.68 4.07
C ALA A 53 5.41 7.07 3.82
N THR A 54 4.59 8.01 3.35
CA THR A 54 5.00 9.41 3.09
C THR A 54 5.37 10.15 4.38
N SER A 55 4.72 9.77 5.48
CA SER A 55 5.01 10.17 6.85
C SER A 55 4.82 8.95 7.75
N ALA A 56 5.48 8.92 8.91
CA ALA A 56 5.25 7.83 9.87
C ALA A 56 3.83 7.99 10.46
N PRO A 57 2.89 7.07 10.19
CA PRO A 57 1.56 7.16 10.78
C PRO A 57 1.65 6.98 12.29
N ASN A 58 0.68 7.55 13.01
CA ASN A 58 0.42 7.06 14.35
C ASN A 58 0.03 5.57 14.28
N LYS A 59 0.53 4.75 15.20
CA LYS A 59 0.35 3.29 15.13
C LYS A 59 -1.12 2.90 15.25
N GLU A 60 -1.89 3.59 16.07
CA GLU A 60 -3.32 3.37 16.23
C GLU A 60 -4.10 3.71 14.96
N GLU A 61 -3.74 4.81 14.28
CA GLU A 61 -4.36 5.20 13.01
C GLU A 61 -4.05 4.18 11.92
N LEU A 62 -2.78 3.79 11.76
CA LEU A 62 -2.38 2.77 10.78
C LEU A 62 -3.09 1.43 11.04
N LEU A 63 -3.20 1.02 12.30
CA LEU A 63 -3.91 -0.22 12.64
C LEU A 63 -5.39 -0.13 12.24
N GLY A 64 -6.04 1.00 12.53
CA GLY A 64 -7.42 1.24 12.11
C GLY A 64 -7.59 1.19 10.60
N GLU A 65 -6.71 1.84 9.84
CA GLU A 65 -6.72 1.83 8.37
C GLU A 65 -6.54 0.41 7.81
N LEU A 66 -5.58 -0.36 8.33
CA LEU A 66 -5.35 -1.74 7.90
C LEU A 66 -6.52 -2.67 8.22
N GLN A 67 -7.19 -2.48 9.37
CA GLN A 67 -8.39 -3.23 9.71
C GLN A 67 -9.52 -2.97 8.72
N VAL A 68 -9.75 -1.71 8.34
CA VAL A 68 -10.74 -1.36 7.32
C VAL A 68 -10.43 -2.05 5.99
N GLN A 69 -9.17 -2.05 5.56
CA GLN A 69 -8.76 -2.72 4.31
C GLN A 69 -8.99 -4.24 4.38
N CYS A 70 -8.64 -4.89 5.49
CA CYS A 70 -8.91 -6.31 5.70
C CYS A 70 -10.42 -6.63 5.66
N ASP A 71 -11.25 -5.80 6.28
CA ASP A 71 -12.70 -5.99 6.29
C ASP A 71 -13.31 -5.82 4.89
N LEU A 72 -12.85 -4.84 4.12
CA LEU A 72 -13.27 -4.65 2.73
C LEU A 72 -12.87 -5.84 1.85
N LEU A 73 -11.63 -6.31 1.97
CA LEU A 73 -11.15 -7.48 1.23
C LEU A 73 -11.95 -8.72 1.59
N ARG A 74 -12.21 -8.96 2.88
CA ARG A 74 -13.02 -10.09 3.33
C ARG A 74 -14.43 -10.06 2.73
N ARG A 75 -15.06 -8.88 2.68
CA ARG A 75 -16.39 -8.71 2.05
C ARG A 75 -16.35 -8.96 0.55
N SER A 76 -15.29 -8.54 -0.16
CA SER A 76 -15.12 -8.83 -1.59
C SER A 76 -15.04 -10.33 -1.84
N LEU A 77 -14.18 -11.02 -1.10
CA LEU A 77 -13.99 -12.47 -1.25
C LEU A 77 -15.27 -13.28 -0.97
N VAL A 78 -16.07 -12.87 0.02
CA VAL A 78 -17.37 -13.51 0.27
C VAL A 78 -18.33 -13.29 -0.90
N ARG A 79 -18.41 -12.07 -1.44
CA ARG A 79 -19.28 -11.77 -2.60
C ARG A 79 -18.84 -12.53 -3.85
N GLU A 80 -17.54 -12.64 -4.08
CA GLU A 80 -16.98 -13.41 -5.19
C GLU A 80 -17.35 -14.89 -5.07
N TRP A 81 -17.26 -15.45 -3.87
CA TRP A 81 -17.69 -16.82 -3.60
C TRP A 81 -19.20 -17.03 -3.77
N GLU A 82 -20.04 -16.12 -3.25
CA GLU A 82 -21.50 -16.18 -3.41
C GLU A 82 -21.94 -16.06 -4.89
N ALA A 83 -21.18 -15.34 -5.71
CA ALA A 83 -21.43 -15.22 -7.14
C ALA A 83 -21.04 -16.48 -7.92
N ASP A 84 -19.95 -17.16 -7.51
CA ASP A 84 -19.47 -18.41 -8.12
C ASP A 84 -20.40 -19.59 -7.81
N ASP A 85 -20.99 -19.63 -6.60
CA ASP A 85 -21.96 -20.64 -6.17
C ASP A 85 -23.37 -20.46 -6.80
N GLY A 86 -23.62 -19.35 -7.50
CA GLY A 86 -24.94 -18.98 -8.05
C GLY A 86 -25.15 -19.23 -9.54
N ASP A 87 -24.16 -19.80 -10.23
CA ASP A 87 -24.11 -19.97 -11.71
C ASP A 87 -24.39 -21.43 -12.17
N ASP A 88 -25.04 -22.27 -11.34
CA ASP A 88 -25.50 -23.65 -11.65
C ASP A 88 -27.04 -23.79 -11.66
#